data_AF-A0A6J7THM5-F1
#
_entry.id   AF-A0A6J7THM5-F1
#
_cell.length_a   1.000
_cell.length_b   1.000
_cell.length_c   1.000
_cell.angle_alpha   90.00
_cell.angle_beta   90.00
_cell.angle_gamma   90.00
#
_symmetry.space_group_name_H-M   'P 1'
#
loop_
_entity.id
_entity.type
_entity.pdbx_description
1 polymer ?
#
loop_
_entity_poly.entity_id
_entity_poly.type
_entity_poly.pdbx_seq_one_letter_code
_entity_poly.pdbx_strand_id
1 'polypeptide(L)'
;MKYPLEIFTAVRGVWPVGKPISVRISAHDWTEGGITPQDAVEIAKAFKAAGADLIDCSSGQVTKKEKPVFGRMFQTPFADQIRNEAGIATIAVGAIFEADNVNTIIAAGRADLCAVARMHLVNPAWTLLEAAKIGYKNVTWPKQYISAKVQIERNIEREKQMIATAKSSLSYEQITAAFEG
;
A
#
# COMPACT_ATOMS: atom_id res chain seq x y z
N MET A 1 -22.19 14.79 -4.80
CA MET A 1 -21.76 14.59 -3.40
C MET A 1 -22.87 14.52 -2.35
N LYS A 2 -24.09 15.05 -2.58
CA LYS A 2 -25.17 15.05 -1.56
C LYS A 2 -25.42 13.67 -0.92
N TYR A 3 -25.79 12.68 -1.73
CA TYR A 3 -26.17 11.36 -1.22
C TYR A 3 -25.03 10.61 -0.50
N PRO A 4 -23.79 10.50 -1.03
CA PRO A 4 -22.70 9.87 -0.29
C PRO A 4 -22.41 10.51 1.08
N LEU A 5 -22.53 11.84 1.20
CA LEU A 5 -22.30 12.55 2.46
C LEU A 5 -23.44 12.35 3.46
N GLU A 6 -24.70 12.28 3.00
CA GLU A 6 -25.85 11.94 3.84
C GLU A 6 -25.67 10.54 4.46
N ILE A 7 -25.26 9.56 3.65
CA ILE A 7 -24.97 8.21 4.12
C ILE A 7 -23.82 8.22 5.13
N PHE A 8 -22.70 8.88 4.80
CA PHE A 8 -21.56 8.95 5.71
C PHE A 8 -21.94 9.58 7.05
N THR A 9 -22.68 10.69 7.03
CA THR A 9 -23.11 11.40 8.25
C THR A 9 -24.01 10.52 9.11
N ALA A 10 -24.94 9.78 8.50
CA ALA A 10 -25.79 8.84 9.22
C ALA A 10 -24.98 7.71 9.88
N VAL A 11 -24.02 7.12 9.15
CA VAL A 11 -23.11 6.09 9.69
C VAL A 11 -22.25 6.67 10.82
N ARG A 12 -21.68 7.87 10.61
CA ARG A 12 -20.83 8.53 11.59
C ARG A 12 -21.57 8.85 12.88
N GLY A 13 -22.87 9.17 12.81
CA GLY A 13 -23.73 9.43 13.96
C GLY A 13 -23.99 8.23 14.87
N VAL A 14 -23.85 7.00 14.37
CA VAL A 14 -24.03 5.76 15.16
C VAL A 14 -22.73 5.01 15.46
N TRP A 15 -21.65 5.31 14.75
CA TRP A 15 -20.34 4.69 14.98
C TRP A 15 -19.66 5.29 16.23
N PRO A 16 -18.97 4.51 17.07
CA PRO A 16 -18.32 5.03 18.28
C PRO A 16 -17.34 6.17 18.01
N VAL A 17 -17.41 7.24 18.81
CA VAL A 17 -16.69 8.52 18.61
C VAL A 17 -15.17 8.34 18.52
N GLY A 18 -14.58 7.35 19.20
CA GLY A 18 -13.14 7.08 19.17
C GLY A 18 -12.68 6.06 18.13
N LYS A 19 -13.58 5.54 17.28
CA LYS A 19 -13.23 4.55 16.25
C LYS A 19 -13.17 5.21 14.87
N PRO A 20 -12.12 4.93 14.08
CA PRO A 20 -11.97 5.54 12.77
C PRO A 20 -13.02 5.03 11.79
N ILE A 21 -13.36 5.86 10.80
CA ILE A 21 -14.06 5.48 9.58
C ILE A 21 -13.21 5.93 8.39
N SER A 22 -12.86 4.97 7.53
CA SER A 22 -12.32 5.28 6.21
C SER A 22 -13.44 5.33 5.18
N VAL A 23 -13.27 6.18 4.16
CA VAL A 23 -14.14 6.20 2.97
C VAL A 23 -13.32 5.76 1.77
N ARG A 24 -13.77 4.70 1.09
CA ARG A 24 -13.14 4.25 -0.14
C ARG A 24 -13.74 4.95 -1.35
N ILE A 25 -12.89 5.46 -2.22
CA ILE A 25 -13.30 6.14 -3.46
C ILE A 25 -12.56 5.56 -4.67
N SER A 26 -13.16 5.68 -5.85
CA SER A 26 -12.42 5.65 -7.11
C SER A 26 -11.93 7.07 -7.40
N ALA A 27 -10.62 7.27 -7.34
CA ALA A 27 -9.99 8.58 -7.51
C ALA A 27 -9.81 8.98 -8.98
N HIS A 28 -10.08 8.06 -9.91
CA HIS A 28 -10.04 8.30 -11.34
C HIS A 28 -10.93 7.26 -12.04
N ASP A 29 -11.84 7.68 -12.91
CA ASP A 29 -12.77 6.76 -13.61
C ASP A 29 -12.23 6.25 -14.96
N TRP A 30 -11.13 6.84 -15.44
CA TRP A 30 -10.41 6.45 -16.66
C TRP A 30 -11.26 6.58 -17.93
N THR A 31 -12.18 7.53 -17.91
CA THR A 31 -13.08 7.84 -19.02
C THR A 31 -13.33 9.34 -19.09
N GLU A 32 -13.67 9.83 -20.28
CA GLU A 32 -14.02 11.24 -20.49
C GLU A 32 -15.29 11.60 -19.70
N GLY A 33 -15.26 12.74 -19.01
CA GLY A 33 -16.37 13.21 -18.17
C GLY A 33 -16.57 12.42 -16.86
N GLY A 34 -15.71 11.46 -16.55
CA GLY A 34 -15.68 10.77 -15.26
C GLY A 34 -14.90 11.55 -14.20
N ILE A 35 -14.85 10.99 -12.99
CA ILE A 35 -14.05 11.53 -11.88
C ILE A 35 -12.57 11.61 -12.30
N THR A 36 -11.99 12.79 -12.07
CA THR A 36 -10.56 13.06 -12.21
C THR A 36 -9.86 13.06 -10.84
N PRO A 37 -8.52 13.05 -10.77
CA PRO A 37 -7.79 13.13 -9.50
C PRO A 37 -8.08 14.42 -8.74
N GLN A 38 -8.26 15.54 -9.44
CA GLN A 38 -8.68 16.81 -8.83
C GLN A 38 -10.08 16.71 -8.21
N ASP A 39 -11.03 16.07 -8.88
CA ASP A 39 -12.35 15.82 -8.30
C ASP A 39 -12.22 14.95 -7.05
N ALA A 40 -11.35 13.93 -7.07
CA ALA A 40 -11.11 13.06 -5.93
C ALA A 40 -10.55 13.82 -4.70
N VAL A 41 -9.72 14.85 -4.90
CA VAL A 41 -9.25 15.75 -3.84
C VAL A 41 -10.43 16.53 -3.23
N GLU A 42 -11.32 17.08 -4.06
CA GLU A 42 -12.50 17.81 -3.56
C GLU A 42 -13.49 16.89 -2.85
N ILE A 43 -13.67 15.66 -3.35
CA ILE A 43 -14.44 14.60 -2.69
C ILE A 43 -13.84 14.28 -1.31
N ALA A 44 -12.51 14.12 -1.23
CA ALA A 44 -11.81 13.85 0.02
C ALA A 44 -11.95 15.01 1.03
N LYS A 45 -11.85 16.27 0.58
CA LYS A 45 -12.10 17.45 1.42
C LYS A 45 -13.53 17.45 1.97
N ALA A 46 -14.51 17.10 1.14
CA ALA A 46 -15.91 17.02 1.58
C ALA A 46 -16.13 15.94 2.65
N PHE A 47 -15.55 14.74 2.48
CA PHE A 47 -15.63 13.69 3.49
C PHE A 47 -14.84 14.03 4.77
N LYS A 48 -13.66 14.65 4.64
CA LYS A 48 -12.92 15.18 5.78
C LYS A 48 -13.76 16.15 6.59
N ALA A 49 -14.42 17.11 5.93
CA ALA A 49 -15.30 18.08 6.58
C ALA A 49 -16.50 17.41 7.28
N ALA A 50 -16.99 16.28 6.75
CA ALA A 50 -18.05 15.49 7.37
C ALA A 50 -17.56 14.61 8.55
N GLY A 51 -16.25 14.48 8.76
CA GLY A 51 -15.65 13.72 9.87
C GLY A 51 -15.08 12.35 9.48
N ALA A 52 -14.72 12.14 8.21
CA ALA A 52 -13.92 10.97 7.81
C ALA A 52 -12.50 11.07 8.35
N ASP A 53 -11.96 9.93 8.79
CA ASP A 53 -10.62 9.86 9.37
C ASP A 53 -9.56 9.58 8.29
N LEU A 54 -9.90 8.75 7.30
CA LEU A 54 -9.01 8.40 6.19
C LEU A 54 -9.76 8.21 4.86
N ILE A 55 -9.04 8.35 3.74
CA ILE A 55 -9.53 7.99 2.41
C ILE A 55 -8.78 6.76 1.89
N ASP A 56 -9.50 5.71 1.47
CA ASP A 56 -8.95 4.55 0.76
C ASP A 56 -9.02 4.80 -0.76
N CYS A 57 -7.85 4.97 -1.38
CA CYS A 57 -7.73 5.55 -2.72
C CYS A 57 -7.61 4.46 -3.80
N SER A 58 -8.75 4.05 -4.36
CA SER A 58 -8.85 3.13 -5.50
C SER A 58 -9.00 3.91 -6.83
N SER A 59 -9.27 3.22 -7.93
CA SER A 59 -9.63 3.83 -9.22
C SER A 59 -10.43 2.86 -10.10
N GLY A 60 -11.15 3.40 -11.08
CA GLY A 60 -11.88 2.66 -12.11
C GLY A 60 -13.10 1.89 -11.60
N GLN A 61 -13.49 0.90 -12.38
CA GLN A 61 -14.63 0.00 -12.23
C GLN A 61 -16.01 0.68 -12.30
N VAL A 62 -16.07 1.90 -12.82
CA VAL A 62 -17.33 2.65 -13.00
C VAL A 62 -17.94 2.39 -14.38
N THR A 63 -17.12 2.10 -15.39
CA THR A 63 -17.57 1.84 -16.77
C THR A 63 -16.68 0.84 -17.48
N LYS A 64 -17.24 0.05 -18.42
CA LYS A 64 -16.46 -0.85 -19.28
C LYS A 64 -15.59 -0.13 -20.33
N LYS A 65 -15.81 1.18 -20.52
CA LYS A 65 -15.04 2.01 -21.47
C LYS A 65 -13.72 2.53 -20.87
N GLU A 66 -13.48 2.22 -19.59
CA GLU A 66 -12.29 2.66 -18.90
C GLU A 66 -11.01 2.17 -19.57
N LYS A 67 -9.98 3.03 -19.58
CA LYS A 67 -8.64 2.70 -20.10
C LYS A 67 -7.58 2.95 -19.02
N PRO A 68 -7.56 2.12 -17.95
CA PRO A 68 -6.60 2.29 -16.87
C PRO A 68 -5.17 2.07 -17.37
N VAL A 69 -4.26 2.94 -16.93
CA VAL A 69 -2.83 2.77 -17.16
C VAL A 69 -2.25 2.01 -15.97
N PHE A 70 -2.02 0.72 -16.17
CA PHE A 70 -1.43 -0.13 -15.14
C PHE A 70 0.07 0.04 -15.05
N GLY A 71 0.59 -0.10 -13.84
CA GLY A 71 2.00 -0.03 -13.53
C GLY A 71 2.26 -0.42 -12.08
N ARG A 72 3.53 -0.37 -11.67
CA ARG A 72 3.91 -0.56 -10.27
C ARG A 72 3.24 0.51 -9.43
N MET A 73 2.54 0.12 -8.36
CA MET A 73 1.94 1.06 -7.40
C MET A 73 1.02 2.12 -8.06
N PHE A 74 0.33 1.78 -9.14
CA PHE A 74 -0.29 2.75 -10.06
C PHE A 74 -1.35 3.67 -9.45
N GLN A 75 -1.98 3.31 -8.31
CA GLN A 75 -2.94 4.19 -7.63
C GLN A 75 -2.31 4.99 -6.49
N THR A 76 -1.05 4.74 -6.16
CA THR A 76 -0.31 5.50 -5.12
C THR A 76 -0.28 7.00 -5.42
N PRO A 77 -0.09 7.47 -6.67
CA PRO A 77 -0.20 8.90 -6.98
C PRO A 77 -1.52 9.54 -6.54
N PHE A 78 -2.63 8.82 -6.54
CA PHE A 78 -3.91 9.36 -6.07
C PHE A 78 -3.95 9.49 -4.53
N ALA A 79 -3.42 8.49 -3.81
CA ALA A 79 -3.29 8.56 -2.35
C ALA A 79 -2.38 9.71 -1.91
N ASP A 80 -1.28 9.89 -2.63
CA ASP A 80 -0.29 10.95 -2.45
C ASP A 80 -0.91 12.34 -2.63
N GLN A 81 -1.60 12.53 -3.77
CA GLN A 81 -2.26 13.78 -4.09
C GLN A 81 -3.35 14.13 -3.06
N ILE A 82 -4.25 13.19 -2.74
CA ILE A 82 -5.30 13.42 -1.75
C ILE A 82 -4.72 13.74 -0.37
N ARG A 83 -3.68 13.00 0.05
CA ARG A 83 -3.04 13.25 1.35
C ARG A 83 -2.50 14.66 1.45
N ASN A 84 -1.77 15.09 0.43
CA ASN A 84 -1.05 16.36 0.46
C ASN A 84 -1.94 17.58 0.12
N GLU A 85 -2.98 17.41 -0.71
CA GLU A 85 -3.86 18.53 -1.12
C GLU A 85 -5.15 18.63 -0.29
N ALA A 86 -5.74 17.51 0.16
CA ALA A 86 -6.90 17.53 1.05
C ALA A 86 -6.53 17.54 2.54
N GLY A 87 -5.28 17.16 2.87
CA GLY A 87 -4.77 17.14 4.24
C GLY A 87 -5.50 16.13 5.12
N ILE A 88 -5.89 14.98 4.57
CA ILE A 88 -6.51 13.86 5.28
C ILE A 88 -5.61 12.63 5.13
N ALA A 89 -5.56 11.77 6.14
CA ALA A 89 -4.78 10.55 6.05
C ALA A 89 -5.30 9.64 4.92
N THR A 90 -4.40 8.91 4.25
CA THR A 90 -4.78 8.06 3.11
C THR A 90 -4.30 6.63 3.24
N ILE A 91 -5.05 5.72 2.61
CA ILE A 91 -4.69 4.32 2.40
C ILE A 91 -4.33 4.16 0.92
N ALA A 92 -3.07 3.85 0.63
CA ALA A 92 -2.64 3.48 -0.71
C ALA A 92 -3.00 2.00 -0.99
N VAL A 93 -3.50 1.76 -2.20
CA VAL A 93 -3.80 0.41 -2.73
C VAL A 93 -3.29 0.29 -4.17
N GLY A 94 -3.43 -0.89 -4.75
CA GLY A 94 -3.17 -1.10 -6.19
C GLY A 94 -1.73 -1.50 -6.47
N ALA A 95 -1.55 -2.80 -6.75
CA ALA A 95 -0.26 -3.41 -7.09
C ALA A 95 0.86 -3.15 -6.06
N ILE A 96 0.51 -3.16 -4.76
CA ILE A 96 1.44 -3.24 -3.62
C ILE A 96 1.55 -4.71 -3.23
N PHE A 97 2.76 -5.28 -3.26
CA PHE A 97 2.93 -6.73 -3.09
C PHE A 97 4.18 -7.18 -2.30
N GLU A 98 5.06 -6.26 -1.91
CA GLU A 98 6.25 -6.54 -1.10
C GLU A 98 6.48 -5.41 -0.08
N ALA A 99 7.24 -5.72 0.98
CA ALA A 99 7.54 -4.76 2.04
C ALA A 99 8.20 -3.47 1.52
N ASP A 100 9.06 -3.57 0.50
CA ASP A 100 9.77 -2.42 -0.05
C ASP A 100 8.81 -1.44 -0.74
N ASN A 101 7.72 -1.91 -1.33
CA ASN A 101 6.67 -1.02 -1.86
C ASN A 101 6.04 -0.23 -0.71
N VAL A 102 5.66 -0.92 0.38
CA VAL A 102 5.05 -0.30 1.56
C VAL A 102 5.99 0.72 2.18
N ASN A 103 7.24 0.33 2.46
CA ASN A 103 8.25 1.21 3.02
C ASN A 103 8.49 2.44 2.15
N THR A 104 8.58 2.27 0.83
CA THR A 104 8.74 3.39 -0.11
C THR A 104 7.57 4.37 -0.03
N ILE A 105 6.34 3.87 -0.02
CA ILE A 105 5.13 4.70 0.04
C ILE A 105 5.08 5.50 1.34
N ILE A 106 5.25 4.82 2.48
CA ILE A 106 5.15 5.44 3.80
C ILE A 106 6.31 6.41 4.06
N ALA A 107 7.55 6.00 3.78
CA ALA A 107 8.74 6.83 4.01
C ALA A 107 8.75 8.09 3.14
N ALA A 108 8.17 8.02 1.93
CA ALA A 108 8.03 9.18 1.05
C ALA A 108 6.82 10.07 1.41
N GLY A 109 6.05 9.76 2.47
CA GLY A 109 4.88 10.54 2.88
C GLY A 109 3.72 10.50 1.88
N ARG A 110 3.64 9.45 1.06
CA ARG A 110 2.65 9.31 -0.03
C ARG A 110 1.34 8.66 0.42
N ALA A 111 1.33 8.04 1.60
CA ALA A 111 0.15 7.55 2.29
C ALA A 111 0.48 7.32 3.77
N ASP A 112 -0.54 7.12 4.58
CA ASP A 112 -0.40 6.81 6.02
C ASP A 112 -0.60 5.31 6.29
N LEU A 113 -1.32 4.61 5.40
CA LEU A 113 -1.47 3.16 5.39
C LEU A 113 -1.30 2.60 3.97
N CYS A 114 -0.97 1.31 3.89
CA CYS A 114 -0.98 0.55 2.64
C CYS A 114 -1.90 -0.66 2.81
N ALA A 115 -2.80 -0.89 1.85
CA ALA A 115 -3.63 -2.08 1.81
C ALA A 115 -3.13 -3.05 0.73
N VAL A 116 -2.90 -4.29 1.15
CA VAL A 116 -2.40 -5.40 0.34
C VAL A 116 -3.49 -6.45 0.24
N ALA A 117 -3.81 -6.88 -0.99
CA ALA A 117 -4.96 -7.77 -1.24
C ALA A 117 -4.52 -9.12 -1.80
N ARG A 118 -4.12 -9.16 -3.09
CA ARG A 118 -3.80 -10.40 -3.81
C ARG A 118 -2.72 -11.24 -3.13
N MET A 119 -1.74 -10.60 -2.49
CA MET A 119 -0.67 -11.35 -1.81
C MET A 119 -1.14 -12.07 -0.54
N HIS A 120 -2.12 -11.52 0.18
CA HIS A 120 -2.75 -12.23 1.31
C HIS A 120 -3.60 -13.41 0.86
N LEU A 121 -4.16 -13.38 -0.37
CA LEU A 121 -4.86 -14.53 -0.95
C LEU A 121 -3.90 -15.68 -1.28
N VAL A 122 -2.71 -15.37 -1.79
CA VAL A 122 -1.66 -16.36 -2.08
C VAL A 122 -1.03 -16.88 -0.79
N ASN A 123 -0.84 -16.00 0.20
CA ASN A 123 -0.18 -16.34 1.45
C ASN A 123 -0.78 -15.53 2.62
N PRO A 124 -1.61 -16.11 3.49
CA PRO A 124 -2.21 -15.38 4.61
C PRO A 124 -1.19 -14.93 5.65
N ALA A 125 0.00 -15.56 5.71
CA ALA A 125 1.10 -15.16 6.57
C ALA A 125 2.01 -14.10 5.94
N TRP A 126 1.64 -13.52 4.78
CA TRP A 126 2.45 -12.57 4.02
C TRP A 126 3.07 -11.48 4.89
N THR A 127 2.28 -10.82 5.74
CA THR A 127 2.78 -9.73 6.60
C THR A 127 3.88 -10.19 7.56
N LEU A 128 3.76 -11.40 8.13
CA LEU A 128 4.75 -11.96 9.05
C LEU A 128 6.06 -12.29 8.31
N LEU A 129 5.94 -12.85 7.12
CA LEU A 129 7.11 -13.23 6.31
C LEU A 129 7.81 -12.01 5.72
N GLU A 130 7.07 -11.02 5.23
CA GLU A 130 7.64 -9.76 4.75
C GLU A 130 8.36 -9.00 5.86
N ALA A 131 7.80 -8.95 7.07
CA ALA A 131 8.49 -8.38 8.23
C ALA A 131 9.81 -9.12 8.53
N ALA A 132 9.81 -10.46 8.49
CA ALA A 132 11.02 -11.26 8.67
C ALA A 132 12.06 -11.00 7.57
N LYS A 133 11.62 -10.88 6.30
CA LYS A 133 12.49 -10.58 5.14
C LYS A 133 13.22 -9.25 5.29
N ILE A 134 12.52 -8.20 5.73
CA ILE A 134 13.14 -6.89 5.98
C ILE A 134 13.86 -6.80 7.33
N GLY A 135 13.82 -7.87 8.14
CA GLY A 135 14.47 -7.91 9.45
C GLY A 135 13.72 -7.18 10.56
N TYR A 136 12.46 -6.81 10.37
CA TYR A 136 11.66 -6.14 11.39
C TYR A 136 11.16 -7.14 12.45
N LYS A 137 11.75 -7.09 13.64
CA LYS A 137 11.52 -8.07 14.72
C LYS A 137 10.34 -7.76 15.63
N ASN A 138 9.89 -6.49 15.67
CA ASN A 138 8.84 -6.01 16.57
C ASN A 138 7.43 -6.30 16.03
N VAL A 139 7.23 -7.52 15.53
CA VAL A 139 5.93 -8.08 15.16
C VAL A 139 5.61 -9.21 16.11
N THR A 140 4.46 -9.12 16.76
CA THR A 140 3.93 -10.21 17.58
C THR A 140 3.44 -11.32 16.66
N TRP A 141 4.02 -12.51 16.78
CA TRP A 141 3.52 -13.71 16.13
C TRP A 141 2.60 -14.47 17.09
N PRO A 142 1.58 -15.20 16.59
CA PRO A 142 0.83 -16.14 17.41
C PRO A 142 1.78 -17.08 18.16
N LYS A 143 1.49 -17.37 19.44
CA LYS A 143 2.37 -18.16 20.32
C LYS A 143 2.79 -19.50 19.68
N GLN A 144 1.86 -20.14 18.99
CA GLN A 144 2.01 -21.42 18.32
C GLN A 144 3.01 -21.37 17.13
N TYR A 145 3.30 -20.18 16.59
CA TYR A 145 4.17 -20.00 15.42
C TYR A 145 5.57 -19.48 15.78
N ILE A 146 5.89 -19.33 17.06
CA ILE A 146 7.19 -18.78 17.50
C ILE A 146 8.36 -19.65 17.02
N SER A 147 8.25 -20.97 17.05
CA SER A 147 9.30 -21.86 16.53
C SER A 147 9.55 -21.64 15.03
N ALA A 148 8.48 -21.44 14.25
CA ALA A 148 8.56 -21.11 12.83
C ALA A 148 9.21 -19.73 12.61
N LYS A 149 8.89 -18.72 13.44
CA LYS A 149 9.54 -17.39 13.41
C LYS A 149 11.06 -17.52 13.52
N VAL A 150 11.54 -18.25 14.53
CA VAL A 150 12.97 -18.44 14.76
C VAL A 150 13.64 -19.14 13.57
N GLN A 151 13.01 -20.18 13.03
CA GLN A 151 13.54 -20.91 11.90
C GLN A 151 13.61 -20.06 10.63
N ILE A 152 12.53 -19.35 10.27
CA ILE A 152 12.48 -18.57 9.03
C ILE A 152 13.45 -17.39 9.07
N GLU A 153 13.54 -16.71 10.21
CA GLU A 153 14.46 -15.59 10.38
C GLU A 153 15.93 -16.03 10.23
N ARG A 154 16.30 -17.18 10.81
CA ARG A 154 17.64 -17.77 10.64
C ARG A 154 17.92 -18.18 9.20
N ASN A 155 16.94 -18.75 8.51
CA ASN A 155 17.08 -19.16 7.12
C ASN A 155 17.32 -17.95 6.21
N ILE A 156 16.54 -16.88 6.40
CA ILE A 156 16.68 -15.62 5.65
C ILE A 156 18.05 -14.99 5.91
N GLU A 157 18.50 -14.98 7.16
CA GLU A 157 19.82 -14.44 7.50
C GLU A 157 20.95 -15.23 6.84
N ARG A 158 20.88 -16.57 6.89
CA ARG A 158 21.84 -17.45 6.22
C ARG A 158 21.86 -17.22 4.71
N GLU A 159 20.69 -17.11 4.07
CA GLU A 159 20.56 -16.83 2.64
C GLU A 159 21.21 -15.49 2.27
N LYS A 160 20.94 -14.43 3.05
CA LYS A 160 21.58 -13.12 2.88
C LYS A 160 23.10 -13.20 3.01
N GLN A 161 23.61 -13.92 4.01
CA GLN A 161 25.05 -14.13 4.19
C GLN A 161 25.67 -14.85 2.99
N MET A 162 25.03 -15.92 2.49
CA MET A 162 25.51 -16.65 1.31
C MET A 162 25.54 -15.77 0.07
N ILE A 163 24.49 -14.97 -0.18
CA ILE A 163 24.45 -14.02 -1.30
C ILE A 163 25.55 -12.98 -1.17
N ALA A 164 25.79 -12.45 0.04
CA ALA A 164 26.84 -11.47 0.28
C ALA A 164 28.23 -12.06 0.05
N THR A 165 28.51 -13.27 0.56
CA THR A 165 29.77 -13.98 0.32
C THR A 165 29.99 -14.22 -1.17
N ALA A 166 28.98 -14.73 -1.89
CA ALA A 166 29.07 -14.98 -3.33
C ALA A 166 29.38 -13.71 -4.14
N LYS A 167 28.75 -12.58 -3.78
CA LYS A 167 29.04 -11.27 -4.41
C LYS A 167 30.46 -10.80 -4.13
N SER A 168 30.97 -11.02 -2.91
CA SER A 168 32.33 -10.62 -2.52
C SER A 168 33.43 -11.52 -3.08
N SER A 169 33.10 -12.75 -3.50
CA SER A 169 34.05 -13.71 -4.08
C SER A 169 34.23 -13.60 -5.59
N LEU A 170 33.49 -12.72 -6.27
CA LEU A 170 33.69 -12.44 -7.69
C LEU A 170 34.97 -11.62 -7.89
N SER A 171 35.88 -12.08 -8.74
CA SER A 171 37.12 -11.36 -9.04
C SER A 171 36.85 -10.14 -9.95
N TYR A 172 37.75 -9.15 -9.92
CA TYR A 172 37.68 -7.97 -10.80
C TYR A 172 37.56 -8.37 -12.29
N GLU A 173 38.29 -9.40 -12.71
CA GLU A 173 38.25 -9.96 -14.07
C GLU A 173 36.88 -10.56 -14.44
N GLN A 174 36.20 -11.21 -13.50
CA GLN A 174 34.85 -11.76 -13.71
C GLN A 174 33.78 -10.66 -13.83
N ILE A 175 34.00 -9.52 -13.15
CA ILE A 175 33.11 -8.36 -13.22
C ILE A 175 33.28 -7.63 -14.56
N THR A 176 34.51 -7.44 -15.04
CA THR A 176 34.78 -6.74 -16.32
C THR A 176 34.39 -7.56 -17.55
N ALA A 177 34.55 -8.89 -17.51
CA ALA A 177 34.17 -9.77 -18.62
C ALA A 177 32.66 -9.73 -18.94
N ALA A 178 31.80 -9.30 -18.01
CA ALA A 178 30.36 -9.17 -18.21
C ALA A 178 29.93 -7.88 -18.96
N PHE A 179 30.86 -6.93 -19.16
CA PHE A 179 30.60 -5.65 -19.84
C PHE A 179 31.30 -5.52 -21.21
N GLU A 180 32.08 -6.52 -21.63
CA GLU A 180 32.84 -6.52 -22.89
C GLU A 180 32.24 -7.42 -24.00
N GLY A 181 31.02 -7.94 -23.81
CA GLY A 181 30.27 -8.72 -24.81
C GLY A 181 28.96 -8.05 -25.21
#